data_AF-A0A2A4PZP0-F1
#
_entry.id   AF-A0A2A4PZP0-F1
#
_cell.length_a   1.000
_cell.length_b   1.000
_cell.length_c   1.000
_cell.angle_alpha   90.00
_cell.angle_beta   90.00
_cell.angle_gamma   90.00
#
_symmetry.space_group_name_H-M   'P 1'
#
loop_
_entity.id
_entity.type
_entity.pdbx_description
1 polymer ?
#
loop_
_entity_poly.entity_id
_entity_poly.type
_entity_poly.pdbx_seq_one_letter_code
_entity_poly.pdbx_strand_id
1 'polypeptide(L)'
;MNLEVLAHFVNTALQPLLIGEDPLEVDKLWNAMLFRTYKLDPHSVQPGAMAGVDIALWDILGKFTGLPIYTLLGGSYRDRIKMYCSIGGGAPMTPDEMVSKVDDALNAGFRAIKIRMDWGLAVATRTRQRTRQCSPQSENLWVTTSR
;
A
#
# COMPACT_ATOMS: atom_id res chain seq x y z
N MET A 1 7.04 1.40 11.93
CA MET A 1 7.41 2.73 11.41
C MET A 1 7.14 3.73 12.51
N ASN A 2 8.15 4.50 12.92
CA ASN A 2 7.99 5.52 13.96
C ASN A 2 7.49 6.82 13.29
N LEU A 3 6.30 7.28 13.68
CA LEU A 3 5.66 8.45 13.09
C LEU A 3 6.37 9.76 13.44
N GLU A 4 6.98 9.85 14.63
CA GLU A 4 7.70 11.04 15.06
C GLU A 4 8.95 11.26 14.20
N VAL A 5 9.66 10.18 13.90
CA VAL A 5 10.85 10.21 13.03
C VAL A 5 10.46 10.63 11.62
N LEU A 6 9.36 10.11 11.09
CA LEU A 6 8.85 10.48 9.77
C LEU A 6 8.46 11.97 9.72
N ALA A 7 7.68 12.44 10.70
CA ALA A 7 7.25 13.83 10.80
C ALA A 7 8.45 14.78 10.94
N HIS A 8 9.44 14.40 11.76
CA HIS A 8 10.67 15.17 11.89
C HIS A 8 11.39 15.27 10.55
N PHE A 9 11.55 14.16 9.82
CA PHE A 9 12.19 14.16 8.51
C PHE A 9 11.47 15.07 7.51
N VAL A 10 10.13 15.03 7.47
CA VAL A 10 9.34 15.93 6.63
C VAL A 10 9.61 17.40 7.00
N ASN A 11 9.50 17.75 8.27
CA ASN A 11 9.59 19.13 8.73
C ASN A 11 11.01 19.73 8.66
N THR A 12 12.06 18.91 8.83
CA THR A 12 13.44 19.42 8.92
C THR A 12 14.28 19.17 7.68
N ALA A 13 14.04 18.08 6.95
CA ALA A 13 14.81 17.73 5.76
C ALA A 13 14.09 18.07 4.46
N LEU A 14 12.77 17.86 4.38
CA LEU A 14 12.01 18.08 3.14
C LEU A 14 11.43 19.49 3.04
N GLN A 15 10.78 19.99 4.09
CA GLN A 15 10.10 21.30 4.09
C GLN A 15 11.00 22.46 3.60
N PRO A 16 12.28 22.61 4.03
CA PRO A 16 13.12 23.69 3.55
C PRO A 16 13.42 23.66 2.04
N LEU A 17 13.25 22.50 1.39
CA LEU A 17 13.44 22.32 -0.05
C LEU A 17 12.19 22.66 -0.87
N LEU A 18 11.03 22.79 -0.21
CA LEU A 18 9.72 22.87 -0.86
C LEU A 18 9.05 24.22 -0.67
N ILE A 19 9.28 24.89 0.47
CA ILE A 19 8.66 26.18 0.75
C ILE A 19 9.18 27.25 -0.21
N GLY A 20 8.26 27.91 -0.89
CA GLY A 20 8.54 28.95 -1.88
C GLY A 20 8.70 28.43 -3.31
N GLU A 21 8.69 27.11 -3.52
CA GLU A 21 8.69 26.52 -4.85
C GLU A 21 7.26 26.41 -5.41
N ASP A 22 7.16 26.28 -6.73
CA ASP A 22 5.89 25.99 -7.41
C ASP A 22 5.52 24.50 -7.20
N PRO A 23 4.38 24.19 -6.54
CA PRO A 23 3.98 22.80 -6.31
C PRO A 23 3.56 22.04 -7.57
N LEU A 24 3.41 22.72 -8.71
CA LEU A 24 3.08 22.09 -10.00
C LEU A 24 4.30 21.44 -10.66
N GLU A 25 5.51 21.80 -10.23
CA GLU A 25 6.79 21.26 -10.72
C GLU A 25 7.14 19.91 -10.04
N VAL A 26 6.20 18.95 -10.07
CA VAL A 26 6.26 17.70 -9.26
C VAL A 26 7.58 16.96 -9.43
N ASP A 27 8.03 16.72 -10.67
CA ASP A 27 9.29 16.00 -10.94
C ASP A 27 10.52 16.74 -10.41
N LYS A 28 10.55 18.08 -10.54
CA LYS A 28 11.63 18.92 -10.02
C LYS A 28 11.72 18.79 -8.51
N LEU A 29 10.60 18.89 -7.82
CA LEU A 29 10.52 18.78 -6.36
C LEU A 29 10.87 17.38 -5.87
N TRP A 30 10.40 16.35 -6.56
CA TRP A 30 10.75 14.96 -6.25
C TRP A 30 12.27 14.72 -6.35
N ASN A 31 12.89 15.18 -7.44
CA ASN A 31 14.34 15.09 -7.62
C ASN A 31 15.11 15.91 -6.57
N ALA A 32 14.63 17.11 -6.24
CA ALA A 32 15.22 17.93 -5.19
C ALA A 32 15.21 17.20 -3.84
N MET A 33 14.07 16.64 -3.44
CA MET A 33 13.95 15.83 -2.23
C MET A 33 14.92 14.64 -2.24
N LEU A 34 14.94 13.84 -3.31
CA LEU A 34 15.80 12.67 -3.42
C LEU A 34 17.28 13.05 -3.28
N PHE A 35 17.77 13.94 -4.15
CA PHE A 35 19.20 14.23 -4.27
C PHE A 35 19.73 15.16 -3.19
N ARG A 36 18.89 15.92 -2.48
CA ARG A 36 19.33 16.72 -1.33
C ARG A 36 19.31 15.95 -0.02
N THR A 37 18.57 14.85 0.06
CA THR A 37 18.47 14.04 1.29
C THR A 37 19.03 12.61 1.17
N TYR A 38 19.56 12.20 0.01
CA TYR A 38 20.07 10.83 -0.21
C TYR A 38 21.17 10.38 0.77
N LYS A 39 21.92 11.31 1.36
CA LYS A 39 22.96 11.00 2.35
C LYS A 39 22.43 10.79 3.76
N LEU A 40 21.15 11.09 4.01
CA LEU A 40 20.56 10.97 5.34
C LEU A 40 20.14 9.52 5.61
N ASP A 41 19.24 8.97 4.79
CA ASP A 41 18.74 7.60 4.95
C ASP A 41 17.94 7.13 3.72
N PRO A 42 18.59 6.69 2.63
CA PRO A 42 17.90 6.39 1.38
C PRO A 42 17.06 5.11 1.37
N HIS A 43 17.11 4.33 2.46
CA HIS A 43 16.49 3.00 2.50
C HIS A 43 15.50 2.82 3.65
N SER A 44 15.38 3.77 4.57
CA SER A 44 14.45 3.65 5.69
C SER A 44 13.42 4.79 5.72
N VAL A 45 13.72 5.97 6.29
CA VAL A 45 12.70 7.01 6.53
C VAL A 45 12.46 7.87 5.28
N GLN A 46 13.51 8.15 4.50
CA GLN A 46 13.42 9.05 3.34
C GLN A 46 12.33 8.64 2.35
N PRO A 47 12.24 7.38 1.88
CA PRO A 47 11.24 7.02 0.87
C PRO A 47 9.81 7.18 1.37
N GLY A 48 9.55 6.86 2.64
CA GLY A 48 8.24 7.01 3.26
C GLY A 48 7.83 8.48 3.41
N ALA A 49 8.76 9.34 3.84
CA ALA A 49 8.52 10.77 3.97
C ALA A 49 8.29 11.44 2.61
N MET A 50 9.14 11.11 1.62
CA MET A 50 8.99 11.59 0.25
C MET A 50 7.67 11.16 -0.38
N ALA A 51 7.24 9.91 -0.19
CA ALA A 51 5.98 9.42 -0.74
C ALA A 51 4.77 10.22 -0.23
N GLY A 52 4.77 10.61 1.05
CA GLY A 52 3.71 11.46 1.61
C GLY A 52 3.64 12.83 0.95
N VAL A 53 4.80 13.46 0.71
CA VAL A 53 4.87 14.76 0.01
C VAL A 53 4.48 14.61 -1.46
N ASP A 54 4.98 13.59 -2.15
CA ASP A 54 4.70 13.32 -3.57
C ASP A 54 3.19 13.17 -3.82
N ILE A 55 2.49 12.38 -2.99
CA ILE A 55 1.03 12.24 -3.06
C ILE A 55 0.33 13.59 -2.89
N ALA A 56 0.81 14.44 -1.98
CA ALA A 56 0.24 15.77 -1.76
C ALA A 56 0.47 16.72 -2.96
N LEU A 57 1.65 16.65 -3.60
CA LEU A 57 1.94 17.41 -4.82
C LEU A 57 1.03 16.98 -5.97
N TRP A 58 0.83 15.67 -6.17
CA TRP A 58 -0.10 15.15 -7.17
C TRP A 58 -1.56 15.53 -6.89
N ASP A 59 -1.98 15.57 -5.62
CA ASP A 59 -3.32 16.04 -5.22
C ASP A 59 -3.50 17.54 -5.52
N ILE A 60 -2.48 18.37 -5.23
CA ILE A 60 -2.50 19.79 -5.60
C ILE A 60 -2.59 19.96 -7.12
N LEU A 61 -1.76 19.24 -7.89
CA LEU A 61 -1.78 19.32 -9.35
C LEU A 61 -3.14 18.88 -9.93
N GLY A 62 -3.73 17.80 -9.41
CA GLY A 62 -5.08 17.35 -9.79
C GLY A 62 -6.15 18.39 -9.49
N LYS A 63 -6.11 19.00 -8.30
CA LYS A 63 -7.04 20.08 -7.91
C LYS A 63 -6.86 21.34 -8.74
N PHE A 64 -5.62 21.72 -9.03
CA PHE A 64 -5.30 22.91 -9.82
C PHE A 64 -5.77 22.77 -11.28
N THR A 65 -5.56 21.59 -11.87
CA THR A 65 -5.96 21.30 -13.26
C THR A 65 -7.43 20.92 -13.41
N GLY A 66 -8.10 20.56 -12.31
CA GLY A 66 -9.47 20.01 -12.33
C GLY A 66 -9.54 18.61 -12.94
N LEU A 67 -8.41 17.93 -13.15
CA LEU A 67 -8.34 16.61 -13.76
C LEU A 67 -8.10 15.52 -12.71
N PRO A 68 -8.68 14.32 -12.88
CA PRO A 68 -8.29 13.16 -12.10
C PRO A 68 -6.80 12.83 -12.30
N ILE A 69 -6.08 12.47 -11.22
CA ILE A 69 -4.64 12.18 -11.26
C ILE A 69 -4.28 11.10 -12.30
N TYR A 70 -5.09 10.05 -12.46
CA TYR A 70 -4.81 9.02 -13.48
C TYR A 70 -4.81 9.58 -14.91
N THR A 71 -5.53 10.68 -15.17
CA THR A 71 -5.53 11.36 -16.47
C THR A 71 -4.19 12.05 -16.71
N LEU A 72 -3.67 12.70 -15.67
CA LEU A 72 -2.35 13.33 -15.69
C LEU A 72 -1.22 12.31 -15.86
N LEU A 73 -1.41 11.08 -15.35
CA LEU A 73 -0.46 9.96 -15.48
C LEU A 73 -0.56 9.18 -16.80
N GLY A 74 -1.23 9.73 -17.82
CA GLY A 74 -1.33 9.12 -19.16
C GLY A 74 -2.69 8.50 -19.50
N GLY A 75 -3.72 8.74 -18.68
CA GLY A 75 -5.09 8.33 -18.98
C GLY A 75 -5.49 6.97 -18.41
N SER A 76 -6.77 6.65 -18.59
CA SER A 76 -7.31 5.36 -18.16
C SER A 76 -6.96 4.27 -19.17
N TYR A 77 -6.33 3.20 -18.69
CA TYR A 77 -6.19 1.96 -19.47
C TYR A 77 -7.41 1.03 -19.33
N ARG A 78 -8.20 1.17 -18.26
CA ARG A 78 -9.34 0.30 -17.95
C ARG A 78 -10.38 1.02 -17.11
N ASP A 79 -11.66 0.73 -17.35
CA ASP A 79 -12.76 1.38 -16.63
C ASP A 79 -13.02 0.81 -15.23
N ARG A 80 -12.51 -0.40 -14.95
CA ARG A 80 -12.70 -1.09 -13.67
C ARG A 80 -11.43 -1.81 -13.22
N ILE A 81 -11.15 -1.74 -11.92
CA ILE A 81 -10.02 -2.42 -11.28
C ILE A 81 -10.55 -3.54 -10.40
N LYS A 82 -10.02 -4.76 -10.58
CA LYS A 82 -10.35 -5.89 -9.70
C LYS A 82 -9.67 -5.67 -8.35
N MET A 83 -10.46 -5.57 -7.29
CA MET A 83 -9.96 -5.46 -5.92
C MET A 83 -9.75 -6.86 -5.32
N TYR A 84 -8.76 -6.98 -4.43
CA TYR A 84 -8.56 -8.17 -3.63
C TYR A 84 -8.67 -7.82 -2.14
N CYS A 85 -9.18 -8.74 -1.33
CA CYS A 85 -9.25 -8.57 0.11
C CYS A 85 -7.93 -9.02 0.75
N SER A 86 -7.30 -8.20 1.59
CA SER A 86 -6.08 -8.54 2.31
C SER A 86 -6.39 -8.78 3.79
N ILE A 87 -6.38 -10.03 4.21
CA ILE A 87 -6.60 -10.46 5.58
C ILE A 87 -5.24 -10.67 6.25
N GLY A 88 -5.02 -10.07 7.42
CA GLY A 88 -3.82 -10.28 8.23
C GLY A 88 -4.10 -10.07 9.71
N GLY A 89 -3.06 -10.19 10.55
CA GLY A 89 -3.26 -10.24 12.01
C GLY A 89 -3.89 -11.57 12.42
N GLY A 90 -3.50 -12.64 11.74
CA GLY A 90 -3.96 -14.00 12.02
C GLY A 90 -3.25 -14.63 13.21
N ALA A 91 -2.15 -14.04 13.71
CA ALA A 91 -1.38 -14.59 14.84
C ALA A 91 -2.23 -15.05 16.05
N PRO A 92 -3.20 -14.25 16.55
CA PRO A 92 -4.06 -14.67 17.66
C PRO A 92 -5.25 -15.55 17.23
N MET A 93 -5.50 -15.70 15.92
CA MET A 93 -6.65 -16.44 15.42
C MET A 93 -6.35 -17.94 15.36
N THR A 94 -7.41 -18.73 15.29
CA THR A 94 -7.38 -20.13 14.89
C THR A 94 -7.55 -20.24 13.37
N PRO A 95 -7.17 -21.39 12.76
CA PRO A 95 -7.46 -21.65 11.35
C PRO A 95 -8.94 -21.50 10.98
N ASP A 96 -9.87 -21.85 11.88
CA ASP A 96 -11.31 -21.80 11.61
C ASP A 96 -11.85 -20.37 11.65
N GLU A 97 -11.37 -19.54 12.57
CA GLU A 97 -11.66 -18.10 12.55
C GLU A 97 -11.12 -17.44 11.27
N MET A 98 -9.96 -17.88 10.79
CA MET A 98 -9.40 -17.41 9.51
C MET A 98 -10.27 -17.81 8.31
N VAL A 99 -10.81 -19.03 8.31
CA VAL A 99 -11.76 -19.47 7.27
C VAL A 99 -13.03 -18.62 7.31
N SER A 100 -13.58 -18.34 8.50
CA SER A 100 -14.73 -17.44 8.64
C SER A 100 -14.46 -16.05 8.04
N LYS A 101 -13.24 -15.49 8.20
CA LYS A 101 -12.88 -14.21 7.56
C LYS A 101 -12.79 -14.29 6.05
N VAL A 102 -12.40 -15.44 5.51
CA VAL A 102 -12.41 -15.68 4.06
C VAL A 102 -13.86 -15.73 3.57
N ASP A 103 -14.75 -16.42 4.28
CA ASP A 103 -16.17 -16.49 3.93
C ASP A 103 -16.81 -15.10 3.96
N ASP A 104 -16.53 -14.28 4.98
CA ASP A 104 -16.96 -12.87 5.05
C ASP A 104 -16.53 -12.09 3.79
N ALA A 105 -15.28 -12.26 3.35
CA ALA A 105 -14.75 -11.59 2.16
C ALA A 105 -15.41 -12.10 0.86
N LEU A 106 -15.68 -13.40 0.75
CA LEU A 106 -16.39 -13.97 -0.40
C LEU A 106 -17.83 -13.46 -0.49
N ASN A 107 -18.52 -13.41 0.66
CA ASN A 107 -19.87 -12.87 0.80
C ASN A 107 -19.94 -11.38 0.49
N ALA A 108 -18.88 -10.62 0.81
CA ALA A 108 -18.72 -9.22 0.40
C ALA A 108 -18.42 -9.04 -1.10
N GLY A 109 -18.33 -10.12 -1.88
CA GLY A 109 -18.16 -10.07 -3.33
C GLY A 109 -16.70 -10.13 -3.80
N PHE A 110 -15.73 -10.27 -2.90
CA PHE A 110 -14.33 -10.45 -3.31
C PHE A 110 -14.15 -11.82 -3.99
N ARG A 111 -13.28 -11.85 -4.99
CA ARG A 111 -12.91 -13.07 -5.74
C ARG A 111 -11.41 -13.35 -5.73
N ALA A 112 -10.63 -12.40 -5.22
CA ALA A 112 -9.23 -12.55 -4.91
C ALA A 112 -9.03 -12.19 -3.44
N ILE A 113 -8.37 -13.08 -2.70
CA ILE A 113 -8.13 -12.90 -1.26
C ILE A 113 -6.65 -13.22 -1.01
N LYS A 114 -5.99 -12.34 -0.27
CA LYS A 114 -4.64 -12.50 0.27
C LYS A 114 -4.73 -12.75 1.75
N ILE A 115 -4.16 -13.86 2.21
CA ILE A 115 -4.12 -14.20 3.64
C ILE A 115 -2.67 -14.11 4.09
N ARG A 116 -2.41 -13.35 5.16
CA ARG A 116 -1.16 -13.44 5.93
C ARG A 116 -1.33 -14.49 7.02
N MET A 117 -0.48 -15.51 6.95
CA MET A 117 -0.43 -16.55 7.96
C MET A 117 0.70 -16.25 8.92
N ASP A 118 0.33 -15.94 10.16
CA ASP A 118 1.29 -15.57 11.19
C ASP A 118 1.60 -16.78 12.11
N TRP A 119 1.35 -18.00 11.64
CA TRP A 119 1.63 -19.27 12.34
C TRP A 119 2.80 -20.04 11.71
N GLY A 120 3.34 -21.00 12.45
CA GLY A 120 4.35 -21.94 11.92
C GLY A 120 3.87 -22.71 10.68
N LEU A 121 4.83 -23.09 9.82
CA LEU A 121 4.61 -23.70 8.49
C LEU A 121 3.58 -24.84 8.44
N ALA A 122 3.55 -25.69 9.47
CA ALA A 122 2.61 -26.82 9.53
C ALA A 122 1.14 -26.37 9.65
N VAL A 123 0.88 -25.36 10.50
CA VAL A 123 -0.46 -24.78 10.69
C VAL A 123 -0.84 -23.98 9.44
N ALA A 124 0.09 -23.20 8.90
CA ALA A 124 -0.15 -22.40 7.71
C ALA A 124 -0.55 -23.27 6.49
N THR A 125 0.11 -24.42 6.32
CA THR A 125 -0.20 -25.34 5.21
C THR A 125 -1.61 -25.94 5.33
N ARG A 126 -2.05 -26.28 6.55
CA ARG A 126 -3.40 -26.81 6.81
C ARG A 126 -4.48 -25.75 6.55
N THR A 127 -4.26 -24.52 7.00
CA THR A 127 -5.18 -23.39 6.75
C THR A 127 -5.29 -23.09 5.26
N ARG A 128 -4.19 -23.19 4.50
CA ARG A 128 -4.18 -23.03 3.03
C ARG A 128 -5.03 -24.10 2.32
N GLN A 129 -4.91 -25.35 2.74
CA GLN A 129 -5.68 -26.44 2.16
C GLN A 129 -7.17 -26.29 2.45
N ARG A 130 -7.53 -25.95 3.71
CA ARG A 130 -8.92 -25.70 4.11
C ARG A 130 -9.55 -24.53 3.35
N THR A 131 -8.87 -23.38 3.29
CA THR A 131 -9.39 -22.21 2.56
C THR A 131 -9.59 -22.48 1.06
N ARG A 132 -8.76 -23.32 0.44
CA ARG A 132 -8.98 -23.77 -0.95
C ARG A 132 -10.17 -24.73 -1.11
N GLN A 133 -10.40 -25.60 -0.13
CA GLN A 133 -11.54 -26.54 -0.16
C GLN A 133 -12.88 -25.83 0.05
N CYS A 134 -12.93 -24.84 0.96
CA CYS A 134 -14.14 -24.05 1.23
C CYS A 134 -14.47 -23.05 0.11
N SER A 135 -13.49 -22.70 -0.72
CA SER A 135 -13.68 -21.74 -1.82
C SER A 135 -13.24 -22.30 -3.18
N PRO A 136 -13.96 -23.28 -3.76
CA PRO A 136 -13.67 -23.78 -5.11
C PRO A 136 -13.83 -22.71 -6.20
N GLN A 137 -14.61 -21.66 -5.92
CA GLN A 137 -14.95 -20.57 -6.84
C GLN A 137 -13.89 -19.45 -6.88
N SER A 138 -12.90 -19.44 -5.97
CA SER A 138 -11.82 -18.45 -5.99
C SER A 138 -10.67 -18.93 -6.87
N GLU A 139 -10.78 -18.72 -8.18
CA GLU A 139 -9.67 -18.99 -9.13
C GLU A 139 -8.39 -18.20 -8.79
N ASN A 140 -8.46 -17.16 -7.96
CA ASN A 140 -7.36 -16.25 -7.63
C ASN A 140 -7.10 -16.11 -6.12
N LEU A 141 -7.11 -17.22 -5.37
CA LEU A 141 -6.71 -17.22 -3.96
C LEU A 141 -5.18 -17.19 -3.82
N TRP A 142 -4.64 -16.04 -3.45
CA TRP A 142 -3.22 -15.82 -3.22
C TRP A 142 -2.89 -16.02 -1.75
N VAL A 143 -2.17 -17.08 -1.44
CA VAL A 143 -1.82 -17.38 -0.05
C VAL A 143 -0.38 -16.99 0.19
N THR A 144 -0.16 -15.96 0.98
CA THR A 144 1.17 -15.44 1.31
C THR A 144 1.54 -15.79 2.74
N THR A 145 2.57 -16.63 2.90
CA THR A 145 3.24 -16.82 4.19
C THR A 145 4.33 -15.76 4.30
N SER A 146 4.13 -14.70 5.09
CA SER A 146 5.25 -13.89 5.54
C SER A 146 6.05 -14.75 6.51
N ARG A 147 7.34 -14.97 6.20
CA ARG A 147 8.30 -15.43 7.21
C ARG A 147 8.57 -14.31 8.20
#